data_AF-A0AAD6JR70-F1
#
_entry.id   AF-A0AAD6JR70-F1
#
_cell.length_a   1.000
_cell.length_b   1.000
_cell.length_c   1.000
_cell.angle_alpha   90.00
_cell.angle_beta   90.00
_cell.angle_gamma   90.00
#
_symmetry.space_group_name_H-M   'P 1'
#
loop_
_entity.id
_entity.type
_entity.pdbx_description
1 polymer ?
#
loop_
_entity_poly.entity_id
_entity_poly.type
_entity_poly.pdbx_seq_one_letter_code
_entity_poly.pdbx_strand_id
1 'polypeptide(L)'
;MNASGLKPALPGISRSKRLGFFSFSDRNKPFDSKQRGVCLIKAAMEETQTLKQDVNGMVDKLANRHAGKNHNQLSTIGNSTNIKWHECPVEKIDREKLLKQKGCVIWITGLSGSGKSTVACALSHMLYQRGNLSYILDGDNVRHGLNRDLSFKAEDRAENIRRVGEVAKLFADAGFICIACLISPYRRDRAECRSMLPNRDFVEVFMDVPLQVCENRDPKGLYKLARAGKIKGFTGIDDPYEPPLDAEIVLQCNTGDCSNPCDMAEKVLSYLEVEGYLQA
;
A
#
# COMPACT_ATOMS: atom_id res chain seq x y z
N MET A 1 24.91 -68.91 -0.38
CA MET A 1 25.42 -68.82 -1.77
C MET A 1 25.51 -67.33 -2.08
N ASN A 2 26.67 -66.69 -1.84
CA ASN A 2 27.75 -66.39 -2.82
C ASN A 2 27.24 -65.88 -4.18
N ALA A 3 27.82 -64.92 -4.90
CA ALA A 3 28.74 -63.78 -4.71
C ALA A 3 29.01 -63.24 -6.14
N SER A 4 29.57 -62.02 -6.25
CA SER A 4 30.15 -61.35 -7.44
C SER A 4 29.19 -60.72 -8.47
N GLY A 5 29.37 -59.49 -8.96
CA GLY A 5 30.39 -58.45 -8.78
C GLY A 5 30.68 -57.74 -10.11
N LEU A 6 30.46 -56.41 -10.20
CA LEU A 6 31.33 -55.38 -10.82
C LEU A 6 30.57 -54.09 -11.23
N LYS A 7 31.25 -52.95 -10.98
CA LYS A 7 30.95 -51.51 -11.22
C LYS A 7 31.55 -51.03 -12.56
N PRO A 8 31.20 -49.83 -13.11
CA PRO A 8 31.73 -48.47 -12.72
C PRO A 8 30.63 -47.37 -12.64
N ALA A 9 30.54 -46.39 -11.70
CA ALA A 9 31.34 -45.16 -11.37
C ALA A 9 31.40 -44.14 -12.54
N LEU A 10 30.85 -42.90 -12.54
CA LEU A 10 30.89 -41.65 -11.71
C LEU A 10 29.90 -40.59 -12.32
N PRO A 11 29.71 -39.32 -11.84
CA PRO A 11 30.11 -38.68 -10.57
C PRO A 11 28.94 -38.05 -9.78
N GLY A 12 29.11 -37.96 -8.45
CA GLY A 12 28.20 -37.31 -7.52
C GLY A 12 28.47 -35.80 -7.34
N ILE A 13 27.39 -35.03 -7.21
CA ILE A 13 27.41 -33.66 -6.71
C ILE A 13 27.39 -33.72 -5.18
N SER A 14 28.51 -33.38 -4.55
CA SER A 14 28.65 -33.22 -3.11
C SER A 14 29.37 -31.91 -2.85
N ARG A 15 28.70 -30.99 -2.14
CA ARG A 15 29.18 -30.39 -0.88
C ARG A 15 28.30 -29.20 -0.47
N SER A 16 27.53 -29.44 0.59
CA SER A 16 27.20 -28.40 1.57
C SER A 16 28.50 -27.71 2.00
N LYS A 17 28.63 -26.40 1.71
CA LYS A 17 29.65 -25.57 2.34
C LYS A 17 29.24 -25.35 3.79
N ARG A 18 29.75 -26.20 4.69
CA ARG A 18 29.83 -25.92 6.13
C ARG A 18 30.52 -24.57 6.31
N LEU A 19 29.92 -23.67 7.10
CA LEU A 19 30.65 -22.58 7.73
C LEU A 19 31.87 -23.16 8.45
N GLY A 20 33.06 -22.70 8.06
CA GLY A 20 34.30 -23.06 8.72
C GLY A 20 34.35 -22.46 10.11
N PHE A 21 33.99 -23.25 11.13
CA PHE A 21 34.47 -23.05 12.49
C PHE A 21 35.99 -23.23 12.47
N PHE A 22 36.74 -22.18 12.81
CA PHE A 22 38.17 -22.25 12.98
C PHE A 22 38.51 -23.19 14.15
N SER A 23 39.05 -24.37 13.86
CA SER A 23 39.69 -25.23 14.86
C SER A 23 41.03 -24.61 15.26
N PHE A 24 41.16 -24.22 16.53
CA PHE A 24 42.42 -23.78 17.14
C PHE A 24 43.25 -25.00 17.54
N SER A 25 44.12 -25.45 16.64
CA SER A 25 45.14 -26.44 16.96
C SER A 25 46.38 -26.17 16.12
N ASP A 26 47.16 -25.17 16.53
CA ASP A 26 48.61 -25.15 16.37
C ASP A 26 49.19 -23.99 17.20
N ARG A 27 49.71 -24.34 18.38
CA ARG A 27 50.57 -23.47 19.18
C ARG A 27 51.99 -23.62 18.63
N ASN A 28 52.45 -22.58 17.93
CA ASN A 28 53.86 -22.20 17.65
C ASN A 28 54.12 -21.85 16.17
N LYS A 29 53.58 -20.72 15.71
CA LYS A 29 54.21 -19.86 14.69
C LYS A 29 53.97 -18.39 15.04
N PRO A 30 54.90 -17.46 14.73
CA PRO A 30 54.71 -16.04 14.99
C PRO A 30 53.47 -15.56 14.24
N PHE A 31 52.59 -14.90 14.96
CA PHE A 31 51.27 -14.49 14.52
C PHE A 31 51.39 -13.16 13.76
N ASP A 32 51.42 -13.17 12.43
CA ASP A 32 51.46 -11.95 11.62
C ASP A 32 50.05 -11.37 11.45
N SER A 33 49.70 -10.43 12.32
CA SER A 33 48.42 -9.71 12.33
C SER A 33 48.19 -8.84 11.09
N LYS A 34 49.25 -8.49 10.33
CA LYS A 34 49.11 -7.68 9.10
C LYS A 34 48.55 -8.50 7.94
N GLN A 35 48.91 -9.76 7.79
CA GLN A 35 48.45 -10.59 6.65
C GLN A 35 46.96 -10.93 6.71
N ARG A 36 46.39 -11.16 7.90
CA ARG A 36 44.94 -11.39 8.05
C ARG A 36 44.11 -10.13 7.79
N GLY A 37 44.57 -8.96 8.25
CA GLY A 37 43.90 -7.68 8.00
C GLY A 37 43.84 -7.33 6.52
N VAL A 38 44.93 -7.54 5.78
CA VAL A 38 44.97 -7.31 4.32
C VAL A 38 44.07 -8.29 3.55
N CYS A 39 43.98 -9.55 3.99
CA CYS A 39 43.10 -10.55 3.38
C CYS A 39 41.61 -10.23 3.57
N LEU A 40 41.21 -9.80 4.78
CA LEU A 40 39.84 -9.39 5.09
C LEU A 40 39.42 -8.12 4.33
N ILE A 41 40.33 -7.14 4.20
CA ILE A 41 40.06 -5.91 3.44
C ILE A 41 39.93 -6.24 1.94
N LYS A 42 40.79 -7.10 1.38
CA LYS A 42 40.66 -7.53 -0.02
C LYS A 42 39.33 -8.25 -0.30
N ALA A 43 38.92 -9.17 0.58
CA ALA A 43 37.64 -9.86 0.44
C ALA A 43 36.44 -8.90 0.50
N ALA A 44 36.45 -7.94 1.43
CA ALA A 44 35.39 -6.92 1.53
C ALA A 44 35.37 -5.96 0.32
N MET A 45 36.55 -5.63 -0.24
CA MET A 45 36.67 -4.82 -1.45
C MET A 45 36.20 -5.57 -2.71
N GLU A 46 36.47 -6.87 -2.80
CA GLU A 46 35.99 -7.72 -3.90
C GLU A 46 34.47 -7.93 -3.83
N GLU A 47 33.90 -8.16 -2.65
CA GLU A 47 32.44 -8.23 -2.44
C GLU A 47 31.74 -6.90 -2.78
N THR A 48 32.31 -5.77 -2.39
CA THR A 48 31.75 -4.46 -2.77
C THR A 48 31.91 -4.14 -4.26
N GLN A 49 32.96 -4.63 -4.92
CA GLN A 49 33.12 -4.49 -6.37
C GLN A 49 32.15 -5.38 -7.15
N THR A 50 31.91 -6.61 -6.69
CA THR A 50 30.90 -7.50 -7.30
C THR A 50 29.50 -6.94 -7.13
N LEU A 51 29.14 -6.46 -5.93
CA LEU A 51 27.88 -5.77 -5.71
C LEU A 51 27.72 -4.53 -6.62
N LYS A 52 28.78 -3.74 -6.83
CA LYS A 52 28.74 -2.58 -7.75
C LYS A 52 28.58 -2.98 -9.21
N GLN A 53 29.23 -4.06 -9.65
CA GLN A 53 29.12 -4.58 -11.01
C GLN A 53 27.72 -5.17 -11.27
N ASP A 54 27.16 -5.89 -10.30
CA ASP A 54 25.80 -6.44 -10.39
C ASP A 54 24.75 -5.32 -10.40
N VAL A 55 24.91 -4.28 -9.58
CA VAL A 55 24.03 -3.10 -9.59
C VAL A 55 24.12 -2.38 -10.93
N ASN A 56 25.32 -2.12 -11.47
CA ASN A 56 25.47 -1.46 -12.78
C ASN A 56 24.87 -2.29 -13.91
N GLY A 57 25.14 -3.60 -13.95
CA GLY A 57 24.56 -4.49 -14.97
C GLY A 57 23.04 -4.63 -14.87
N MET A 58 22.46 -4.48 -13.67
CA MET A 58 21.02 -4.47 -13.45
C MET A 58 20.39 -3.13 -13.85
N VAL A 59 21.06 -2.01 -13.56
CA VAL A 59 20.67 -0.66 -13.99
C VAL A 59 20.67 -0.55 -15.51
N ASP A 60 21.70 -1.06 -16.19
CA ASP A 60 21.79 -1.04 -17.65
C ASP A 60 20.69 -1.89 -18.31
N LYS A 61 20.37 -3.05 -17.72
CA LYS A 61 19.26 -3.90 -18.18
C LYS A 61 17.88 -3.26 -17.96
N LEU A 62 17.69 -2.53 -16.86
CA LEU A 62 16.44 -1.83 -16.54
C LEU A 62 16.27 -0.57 -17.40
N ALA A 63 17.36 0.17 -17.65
CA ALA A 63 17.40 1.33 -18.55
C ALA A 63 17.05 0.94 -20.00
N ASN A 64 17.55 -0.20 -20.48
CA ASN A 64 17.26 -0.67 -21.84
C ASN A 64 15.81 -1.17 -22.06
N ARG A 65 15.05 -1.53 -21.01
CA ARG A 65 13.61 -1.84 -21.15
C ARG A 65 12.76 -0.62 -21.55
N HIS A 66 13.27 0.58 -21.30
CA HIS A 66 12.53 1.83 -21.46
C HIS A 66 12.83 2.57 -22.77
N ALA A 67 13.70 2.04 -23.63
CA ALA A 67 14.15 2.68 -24.87
C ALA A 67 13.08 2.84 -25.98
N GLY A 68 11.79 2.68 -25.68
CA GLY A 68 10.69 2.70 -26.67
C GLY A 68 9.44 3.50 -26.29
N LYS A 69 9.35 4.09 -25.09
CA LYS A 69 8.19 4.93 -24.71
C LYS A 69 8.50 6.39 -25.02
N ASN A 70 7.82 6.96 -26.03
CA ASN A 70 7.97 8.37 -26.45
C ASN A 70 7.39 9.35 -25.41
N HIS A 71 8.05 9.53 -24.27
CA HIS A 71 7.70 10.52 -23.24
C HIS A 71 8.63 11.74 -23.22
N ASN A 72 9.31 12.03 -24.34
CA ASN A 72 10.22 13.17 -24.45
C ASN A 72 9.52 14.54 -24.64
N GLN A 73 8.19 14.59 -24.64
CA GLN A 73 7.43 15.81 -24.90
C GLN A 73 7.02 16.50 -23.59
N LEU A 74 7.23 17.82 -23.53
CA LEU A 74 6.70 18.66 -22.46
C LEU A 74 5.17 18.59 -22.46
N SER A 75 4.59 18.51 -21.27
CA SER A 75 3.15 18.41 -21.06
C SER A 75 2.63 19.61 -20.26
N THR A 76 1.33 19.88 -20.40
CA THR A 76 0.59 20.86 -19.61
C THR A 76 -0.56 20.12 -18.93
N ILE A 77 -0.63 20.18 -17.61
CA ILE A 77 -1.68 19.55 -16.80
C ILE A 77 -2.25 20.60 -15.86
N GLY A 78 -3.52 20.94 -16.03
CA GLY A 78 -4.14 22.05 -15.30
C GLY A 78 -3.37 23.36 -15.50
N ASN A 79 -2.98 23.99 -14.39
CA ASN A 79 -2.19 25.23 -14.40
C ASN A 79 -0.67 25.01 -14.52
N SER A 80 -0.20 23.77 -14.46
CA SER A 80 1.22 23.44 -14.55
C SER A 80 1.64 23.27 -16.01
N THR A 81 2.45 24.21 -16.51
CA THR A 81 3.05 24.18 -17.85
C THR A 81 4.50 23.73 -17.81
N ASN A 82 5.04 23.23 -18.92
CA ASN A 82 6.45 22.87 -19.09
C ASN A 82 6.94 21.74 -18.17
N ILE A 83 6.07 20.77 -17.86
CA ILE A 83 6.42 19.63 -17.01
C ILE A 83 6.71 18.38 -17.85
N LYS A 84 7.70 17.59 -17.41
CA LYS A 84 8.07 16.32 -18.01
C LYS A 84 8.01 15.23 -16.94
N TRP A 85 7.41 14.10 -17.28
CA TRP A 85 7.42 12.94 -16.39
C TRP A 85 8.84 12.34 -16.32
N HIS A 86 9.32 12.09 -15.10
CA HIS A 86 10.60 11.45 -14.87
C HIS A 86 10.38 9.96 -14.63
N GLU A 87 10.74 9.14 -15.61
CA GLU A 87 10.63 7.68 -15.49
C GLU A 87 11.71 7.13 -14.56
N CYS A 88 11.30 6.18 -13.70
CA CYS A 88 12.21 5.37 -12.91
C CYS A 88 12.24 3.95 -13.49
N PRO A 89 13.43 3.32 -13.64
CA PRO A 89 13.50 1.97 -14.20
C PRO A 89 12.81 0.89 -13.35
N VAL A 90 12.50 1.17 -12.07
CA VAL A 90 11.72 0.30 -11.19
C VAL A 90 10.24 0.59 -11.37
N GLU A 91 9.51 -0.34 -11.97
CA GLU A 91 8.08 -0.20 -12.28
C GLU A 91 7.18 -0.71 -11.14
N LYS A 92 5.86 -0.44 -11.23
CA LYS A 92 4.84 -0.94 -10.30
C LYS A 92 4.95 -2.47 -10.12
N ILE A 93 5.06 -3.22 -11.21
CA ILE A 93 5.17 -4.69 -11.21
C ILE A 93 6.40 -5.18 -10.42
N ASP A 94 7.51 -4.44 -10.44
CA ASP A 94 8.72 -4.84 -9.71
C ASP A 94 8.53 -4.65 -8.20
N ARG A 95 7.85 -3.56 -7.80
CA ARG A 95 7.47 -3.31 -6.39
C ARG A 95 6.45 -4.32 -5.89
N GLU A 96 5.45 -4.66 -6.70
CA GLU A 96 4.44 -5.67 -6.37
C GLU A 96 5.07 -7.05 -6.16
N LYS A 97 5.99 -7.46 -7.05
CA LYS A 97 6.77 -8.70 -6.89
C LYS A 97 7.62 -8.70 -5.62
N LEU A 98 8.24 -7.57 -5.28
CA LEU A 98 9.04 -7.43 -4.07
C LEU A 98 8.18 -7.59 -2.81
N LEU A 99 7.00 -6.96 -2.80
CA LEU A 99 6.06 -7.00 -1.67
C LEU A 99 5.18 -8.26 -1.66
N LYS A 100 5.17 -9.05 -2.74
CA LYS A 100 4.30 -10.22 -2.94
C LYS A 100 2.81 -9.87 -2.80
N GLN A 101 2.43 -8.69 -3.27
CA GLN A 101 1.06 -8.19 -3.26
C GLN A 101 0.88 -7.18 -4.40
N LYS A 102 -0.36 -6.88 -4.77
CA LYS A 102 -0.68 -5.83 -5.73
C LYS A 102 -1.16 -4.58 -5.01
N GLY A 103 -0.72 -3.43 -5.51
CA GLY A 103 -1.11 -2.14 -4.95
C GLY A 103 -2.48 -1.71 -5.45
N CYS A 104 -3.37 -1.33 -4.53
CA CYS A 104 -4.73 -0.88 -4.80
C CYS A 104 -5.21 0.14 -3.77
N VAL A 105 -6.35 0.77 -4.06
CA VAL A 105 -7.03 1.72 -3.18
C VAL A 105 -8.34 1.12 -2.70
N ILE A 106 -8.46 0.94 -1.40
CA ILE A 106 -9.71 0.68 -0.70
C ILE A 106 -10.29 2.02 -0.27
N TRP A 107 -11.34 2.48 -0.95
CA TRP A 107 -11.98 3.76 -0.70
C TRP A 107 -13.24 3.60 0.15
N ILE A 108 -13.13 3.80 1.45
CA ILE A 108 -14.23 3.66 2.39
C ILE A 108 -14.99 4.98 2.53
N THR A 109 -16.24 5.02 2.07
CA THR A 109 -17.15 6.17 2.11
C THR A 109 -18.36 5.91 3.03
N GLY A 110 -18.95 6.97 3.58
CA GLY A 110 -20.10 6.89 4.48
C GLY A 110 -20.24 8.08 5.42
N LEU A 111 -21.39 8.19 6.08
CA LEU A 111 -21.68 9.25 7.05
C LEU A 111 -20.69 9.29 8.22
N SER A 112 -20.57 10.45 8.89
CA SER A 112 -19.84 10.52 10.16
C SER A 112 -20.42 9.52 11.16
N GLY A 113 -19.60 8.85 11.98
CA GLY A 113 -20.10 7.84 12.92
C GLY A 113 -20.56 6.49 12.30
N SER A 114 -20.46 6.31 10.98
CA SER A 114 -20.83 5.03 10.33
C SER A 114 -19.86 3.87 10.65
N GLY A 115 -18.63 4.18 11.08
CA GLY A 115 -17.62 3.17 11.46
C GLY A 115 -16.43 3.04 10.50
N LYS A 116 -16.29 3.93 9.50
CA LYS A 116 -15.20 3.91 8.50
C LYS A 116 -13.81 3.67 9.09
N SER A 117 -13.38 4.52 10.03
CA SER A 117 -12.04 4.43 10.63
C SER A 117 -11.87 3.14 11.45
N THR A 118 -12.95 2.65 12.08
CA THR A 118 -12.93 1.38 12.83
C THR A 118 -12.71 0.18 11.90
N VAL A 119 -13.43 0.12 10.78
CA VAL A 119 -13.25 -0.92 9.76
C VAL A 119 -11.88 -0.80 9.10
N ALA A 120 -11.41 0.41 8.79
CA ALA A 120 -10.08 0.64 8.23
C ALA A 120 -8.97 0.11 9.15
N CYS A 121 -9.05 0.39 10.45
CA CYS A 121 -8.09 -0.13 11.43
C CYS A 121 -8.14 -1.65 11.55
N ALA A 122 -9.33 -2.25 11.60
CA ALA A 122 -9.49 -3.71 11.66
C ALA A 122 -8.92 -4.39 10.41
N LEU A 123 -9.23 -3.86 9.21
CA LEU A 123 -8.69 -4.35 7.94
C LEU A 123 -7.16 -4.24 7.88
N SER A 124 -6.61 -3.08 8.26
CA SER A 124 -5.16 -2.86 8.28
C SER A 124 -4.45 -3.84 9.23
N HIS A 125 -5.05 -4.12 10.39
CA HIS A 125 -4.53 -5.11 11.33
C HIS A 125 -4.57 -6.53 10.75
N MET A 126 -5.66 -6.92 10.08
CA MET A 126 -5.76 -8.23 9.42
C MET A 126 -4.75 -8.39 8.27
N LEU A 127 -4.54 -7.36 7.46
CA LEU A 127 -3.54 -7.35 6.39
C LEU A 127 -2.12 -7.49 6.95
N TYR A 128 -1.82 -6.74 8.02
CA TYR A 128 -0.54 -6.86 8.74
C TYR A 128 -0.30 -8.28 9.24
N GLN A 129 -1.30 -8.93 9.83
CA GLN A 129 -1.19 -10.31 10.30
C GLN A 129 -0.93 -11.32 9.17
N ARG A 130 -1.35 -11.01 7.94
CA ARG A 130 -1.08 -11.80 6.74
C ARG A 130 0.24 -11.44 6.04
N GLY A 131 0.99 -10.48 6.57
CA GLY A 131 2.25 -10.01 5.99
C GLY A 131 2.07 -9.06 4.79
N ASN A 132 0.85 -8.54 4.58
CA ASN A 132 0.57 -7.56 3.55
C ASN A 132 0.77 -6.13 4.08
N LEU A 133 1.38 -5.28 3.26
CA LEU A 133 1.67 -3.89 3.57
C LEU A 133 0.48 -3.00 3.21
N SER A 134 -0.12 -2.39 4.22
CA SER A 134 -1.22 -1.42 4.08
C SER A 134 -0.89 -0.09 4.76
N TYR A 135 -1.57 0.97 4.31
CA TYR A 135 -1.48 2.29 4.95
C TYR A 135 -2.82 3.00 4.93
N ILE A 136 -3.18 3.66 6.04
CA ILE A 136 -4.47 4.33 6.19
C ILE A 136 -4.34 5.84 5.94
N LEU A 137 -5.15 6.37 5.04
CA LEU A 137 -5.37 7.80 4.84
C LEU A 137 -6.73 8.18 5.44
N ASP A 138 -6.72 8.56 6.72
CA ASP A 138 -7.92 8.99 7.44
C ASP A 138 -8.20 10.49 7.21
N GLY A 139 -9.48 10.80 6.96
CA GLY A 139 -9.91 12.16 6.63
C GLY A 139 -9.63 13.23 7.68
N ASP A 140 -9.58 12.87 8.97
CA ASP A 140 -9.19 13.81 10.03
C ASP A 140 -7.66 13.90 10.12
N ASN A 141 -6.95 12.78 10.02
CA ASN A 141 -5.48 12.75 10.08
C ASN A 141 -4.83 13.60 8.98
N VAL A 142 -5.30 13.48 7.73
CA VAL A 142 -4.73 14.27 6.61
C VAL A 142 -4.95 15.78 6.79
N ARG A 143 -6.01 16.18 7.50
CA ARG A 143 -6.31 17.59 7.82
C ARG A 143 -5.39 18.17 8.90
N HIS A 144 -4.65 17.35 9.64
CA HIS A 144 -3.60 17.85 10.52
C HIS A 144 -2.29 18.18 9.77
N GLY A 145 -2.15 17.76 8.52
CA GLY A 145 -0.93 17.91 7.72
C GLY A 145 -1.19 18.41 6.31
N LEU A 146 -1.27 17.48 5.35
CA LEU A 146 -1.39 17.76 3.91
C LEU A 146 -2.54 18.72 3.56
N ASN A 147 -3.67 18.58 4.26
CA ASN A 147 -4.93 19.30 3.98
C ASN A 147 -5.29 20.30 5.08
N ARG A 148 -4.31 20.77 5.87
CA ARG A 148 -4.54 21.71 6.98
C ARG A 148 -5.04 23.10 6.56
N ASP A 149 -4.84 23.45 5.29
CA ASP A 149 -5.29 24.69 4.67
C ASP A 149 -6.76 24.65 4.25
N LEU A 150 -7.38 23.48 4.21
CA LEU A 150 -8.74 23.29 3.71
C LEU A 150 -9.78 23.33 4.83
N SER A 151 -10.85 24.09 4.62
CA SER A 151 -12.01 24.10 5.50
C SER A 151 -12.99 22.96 5.17
N PHE A 152 -14.26 23.13 5.53
CA PHE A 152 -15.35 22.19 5.29
C PHE A 152 -16.41 22.72 4.31
N LYS A 153 -16.10 23.76 3.52
CA LYS A 153 -16.95 24.19 2.39
C LYS A 153 -16.93 23.14 1.27
N ALA A 154 -17.89 23.22 0.35
CA ALA A 154 -18.04 22.23 -0.72
C ALA A 154 -16.79 22.16 -1.62
N GLU A 155 -16.23 23.30 -2.00
CA GLU A 155 -15.01 23.42 -2.79
C GLU A 155 -13.78 22.83 -2.07
N ASP A 156 -13.64 23.11 -0.77
CA ASP A 156 -12.56 22.59 0.06
C ASP A 156 -12.69 21.08 0.31
N ARG A 157 -13.93 20.55 0.32
CA ARG A 157 -14.17 19.11 0.34
C ARG A 157 -13.75 18.45 -0.95
N ALA A 158 -14.12 19.02 -2.09
CA ALA A 158 -13.71 18.52 -3.40
C ALA A 158 -12.17 18.49 -3.51
N GLU A 159 -11.49 19.57 -3.13
CA GLU A 159 -10.02 19.62 -3.12
C GLU A 159 -9.41 18.63 -2.12
N ASN A 160 -10.01 18.46 -0.94
CA ASN A 160 -9.57 17.47 0.04
C ASN A 160 -9.65 16.04 -0.53
N ILE A 161 -10.75 15.71 -1.20
CA ILE A 161 -10.92 14.40 -1.85
C ILE A 161 -9.95 14.23 -3.01
N ARG A 162 -9.77 15.25 -3.87
CA ARG A 162 -8.82 15.22 -4.98
C ARG A 162 -7.38 14.97 -4.51
N ARG A 163 -6.90 15.72 -3.49
CA ARG A 163 -5.56 15.53 -2.92
C ARG A 163 -5.36 14.12 -2.36
N VAL A 164 -6.36 13.61 -1.63
CA VAL A 164 -6.28 12.26 -1.07
C VAL A 164 -6.33 11.19 -2.16
N GLY A 165 -7.12 11.39 -3.23
CA GLY A 165 -7.14 10.52 -4.41
C GLY A 165 -5.76 10.40 -5.07
N GLU A 166 -5.08 11.52 -5.30
CA GLU A 166 -3.73 11.52 -5.86
C GLU A 166 -2.71 10.83 -4.94
N VAL A 167 -2.78 11.07 -3.63
CA VAL A 167 -1.89 10.40 -2.68
C VAL A 167 -2.18 8.89 -2.63
N ALA A 168 -3.46 8.49 -2.62
CA ALA A 168 -3.85 7.08 -2.63
C ALA A 168 -3.36 6.37 -3.89
N LYS A 169 -3.41 7.05 -5.05
CA LYS A 169 -2.83 6.58 -6.31
C LYS A 169 -1.32 6.36 -6.19
N LEU A 170 -0.58 7.28 -5.57
CA LEU A 170 0.87 7.12 -5.35
C LEU A 170 1.18 5.90 -4.45
N PHE A 171 0.38 5.65 -3.42
CA PHE A 171 0.53 4.46 -2.57
C PHE A 171 0.25 3.16 -3.35
N ALA A 172 -0.83 3.14 -4.15
CA ALA A 172 -1.15 1.98 -4.98
C ALA A 172 -0.08 1.74 -6.05
N ASP A 173 0.47 2.79 -6.68
CA ASP A 173 1.60 2.67 -7.60
C ASP A 173 2.88 2.16 -6.90
N ALA A 174 3.06 2.50 -5.63
CA ALA A 174 4.14 1.98 -4.79
C ALA A 174 3.95 0.51 -4.36
N GLY A 175 2.82 -0.12 -4.69
CA GLY A 175 2.50 -1.51 -4.34
C GLY A 175 1.77 -1.68 -3.01
N PHE A 176 1.36 -0.61 -2.35
CA PHE A 176 0.65 -0.65 -1.06
C PHE A 176 -0.84 -0.91 -1.27
N ILE A 177 -1.47 -1.57 -0.29
CA ILE A 177 -2.93 -1.56 -0.13
C ILE A 177 -3.28 -0.28 0.64
N CYS A 178 -3.61 0.78 -0.10
CA CYS A 178 -3.97 2.07 0.48
C CYS A 178 -5.42 2.07 0.93
N ILE A 179 -5.69 2.36 2.21
CA ILE A 179 -7.04 2.42 2.77
C ILE A 179 -7.39 3.88 3.02
N ALA A 180 -8.17 4.49 2.13
CA ALA A 180 -8.67 5.85 2.30
C ALA A 180 -10.03 5.82 3.02
N CYS A 181 -10.14 6.40 4.21
CA CYS A 181 -11.39 6.44 4.97
C CYS A 181 -11.85 7.89 5.23
N LEU A 182 -12.74 8.38 4.37
CA LEU A 182 -13.23 9.75 4.38
C LEU A 182 -14.74 9.77 4.20
N ILE A 183 -15.43 10.82 4.67
CA ILE A 183 -16.86 10.97 4.39
C ILE A 183 -17.10 10.98 2.87
N SER A 184 -16.27 11.70 2.12
CA SER A 184 -16.30 11.77 0.64
C SER A 184 -17.74 11.88 0.09
N PRO A 185 -18.50 12.93 0.50
CA PRO A 185 -19.96 12.93 0.39
C PRO A 185 -20.50 13.01 -1.05
N TYR A 186 -19.75 13.61 -1.97
CA TYR A 186 -20.21 13.87 -3.34
C TYR A 186 -19.76 12.74 -4.28
N ARG A 187 -20.70 12.15 -5.03
CA ARG A 187 -20.42 11.05 -5.97
C ARG A 187 -19.41 11.46 -7.03
N ARG A 188 -19.55 12.68 -7.56
CA ARG A 188 -18.66 13.21 -8.60
C ARG A 188 -17.21 13.11 -8.20
N ASP A 189 -16.87 13.53 -6.98
CA ASP A 189 -15.50 13.59 -6.52
C ASP A 189 -14.92 12.17 -6.30
N ARG A 190 -15.75 11.22 -5.82
CA ARG A 190 -15.35 9.80 -5.73
C ARG A 190 -15.13 9.19 -7.12
N ALA A 191 -15.99 9.50 -8.08
CA ALA A 191 -15.85 9.06 -9.47
C ALA A 191 -14.58 9.63 -10.12
N GLU A 192 -14.22 10.88 -9.81
CA GLU A 192 -12.97 11.49 -10.25
C GLU A 192 -11.77 10.72 -9.69
N CYS A 193 -11.73 10.44 -8.38
CA CYS A 193 -10.69 9.59 -7.79
C CYS A 193 -10.61 8.20 -8.44
N ARG A 194 -11.74 7.55 -8.68
CA ARG A 194 -11.81 6.25 -9.38
C ARG A 194 -11.18 6.32 -10.77
N SER A 195 -11.44 7.41 -11.51
CA SER A 195 -10.92 7.60 -12.87
C SER A 195 -9.40 7.81 -12.96
N MET A 196 -8.75 8.16 -11.84
CA MET A 196 -7.30 8.36 -11.77
C MET A 196 -6.49 7.06 -11.76
N LEU A 197 -7.15 5.93 -11.46
CA LEU A 197 -6.53 4.62 -11.32
C LEU A 197 -6.94 3.68 -12.48
N PRO A 198 -6.09 2.69 -12.83
CA PRO A 198 -6.47 1.63 -13.74
C PRO A 198 -7.75 0.92 -13.29
N ASN A 199 -8.55 0.45 -14.26
CA ASN A 199 -9.75 -0.33 -13.97
C ASN A 199 -9.41 -1.48 -13.02
N ARG A 200 -10.15 -1.56 -11.89
CA ARG A 200 -10.02 -2.48 -10.73
C ARG A 200 -9.15 -2.03 -9.57
N ASP A 201 -8.16 -1.14 -9.76
CA ASP A 201 -7.27 -0.71 -8.67
C ASP A 201 -7.94 0.23 -7.65
N PHE A 202 -9.22 0.56 -7.86
CA PHE A 202 -10.06 1.34 -6.97
C PHE A 202 -11.27 0.51 -6.54
N VAL A 203 -11.35 0.19 -5.25
CA VAL A 203 -12.41 -0.60 -4.61
C VAL A 203 -13.18 0.32 -3.68
N GLU A 204 -14.38 0.73 -4.08
CA GLU A 204 -15.26 1.56 -3.28
C GLU A 204 -16.05 0.71 -2.28
N VAL A 205 -15.87 1.03 -1.00
CA VAL A 205 -16.53 0.37 0.12
C VAL A 205 -17.53 1.34 0.75
N PHE A 206 -18.81 1.05 0.59
CA PHE A 206 -19.88 1.87 1.15
C PHE A 206 -20.26 1.40 2.55
N MET A 207 -20.05 2.26 3.56
CA MET A 207 -20.63 2.09 4.88
C MET A 207 -22.09 2.55 4.87
N ASP A 208 -22.99 1.65 4.53
CA ASP A 208 -24.43 1.88 4.46
C ASP A 208 -25.05 1.79 5.86
N VAL A 209 -24.94 2.91 6.58
CA VAL A 209 -25.43 3.05 7.95
C VAL A 209 -26.41 4.23 8.00
N PRO A 210 -27.67 4.02 8.44
CA PRO A 210 -28.66 5.08 8.52
C PRO A 210 -28.18 6.26 9.38
N LEU A 211 -28.58 7.46 8.97
CA LEU A 211 -28.25 8.70 9.68
C LEU A 211 -28.63 8.63 11.17
N GLN A 212 -29.80 8.08 11.49
CA GLN A 212 -30.26 7.96 12.88
C GLN A 212 -29.33 7.10 13.73
N VAL A 213 -28.78 6.00 13.17
CA VAL A 213 -27.81 5.16 13.87
C VAL A 213 -26.50 5.93 14.09
N CYS A 214 -26.06 6.69 13.08
CA CYS A 214 -24.87 7.54 13.17
C CYS A 214 -25.02 8.65 14.23
N GLU A 215 -26.19 9.32 14.27
CA GLU A 215 -26.54 10.33 15.27
C GLU A 215 -26.63 9.74 16.69
N ASN A 216 -27.16 8.53 16.83
CA ASN A 216 -27.23 7.86 18.14
C ASN A 216 -25.84 7.50 18.67
N ARG A 217 -24.91 7.13 17.78
CA ARG A 217 -23.52 6.82 18.15
C ARG A 217 -22.74 8.07 18.56
N ASP A 218 -22.83 9.13 17.77
CA ASP A 218 -22.16 10.44 17.90
C ASP A 218 -20.89 10.46 18.79
N PRO A 219 -19.86 9.65 18.47
CA PRO A 219 -18.72 9.44 19.37
C PRO A 219 -17.87 10.70 19.58
N LYS A 220 -17.99 11.66 18.67
CA LYS A 220 -17.27 12.95 18.70
C LYS A 220 -18.16 14.13 19.11
N GLY A 221 -19.44 13.89 19.39
CA GLY A 221 -20.40 14.97 19.73
C GLY A 221 -20.74 15.90 18.57
N LEU A 222 -20.36 15.55 17.33
CA LEU A 222 -20.47 16.43 16.16
C LEU A 222 -21.92 16.57 15.69
N TYR A 223 -22.72 15.50 15.79
CA TYR A 223 -24.13 15.56 15.44
C TYR A 223 -24.90 16.47 16.39
N LYS A 224 -24.65 16.37 17.71
CA LYS A 224 -25.23 17.29 18.70
C LYS A 224 -24.87 18.75 18.40
N LEU A 225 -23.62 19.03 18.05
CA LEU A 225 -23.18 20.39 17.71
C LEU A 225 -23.81 20.90 16.41
N ALA A 226 -23.95 20.06 15.39
CA ALA A 226 -24.61 20.39 14.14
C ALA A 226 -26.11 20.67 14.33
N ARG A 227 -26.82 19.81 15.08
CA ARG A 227 -28.24 20.00 15.44
C ARG A 227 -28.46 21.28 16.27
N ALA A 228 -27.50 21.65 17.11
CA ALA A 228 -27.50 22.92 17.85
C ALA A 228 -27.09 24.14 17.00
N GLY A 229 -26.82 23.96 15.70
CA GLY A 229 -26.43 25.03 14.77
C GLY A 229 -25.02 25.59 14.98
N LYS A 230 -24.19 24.96 15.81
CA LYS A 230 -22.80 25.36 16.10
C LYS A 230 -21.82 24.94 15.01
N ILE A 231 -22.17 23.90 14.24
CA ILE A 231 -21.46 23.47 13.03
C ILE A 231 -22.43 23.63 11.86
N LYS A 232 -21.96 24.27 10.79
CA LYS A 232 -22.72 24.48 9.55
C LYS A 232 -22.16 23.60 8.43
N GLY A 233 -23.01 23.21 7.50
CA GLY A 233 -22.66 22.34 6.37
C GLY A 233 -22.27 20.92 6.78
N PHE A 234 -22.76 20.42 7.91
CA PHE A 234 -22.47 19.07 8.37
C PHE A 234 -23.19 18.02 7.51
N THR A 235 -22.41 17.08 6.95
CA THR A 235 -22.92 16.04 6.06
C THR A 235 -24.01 15.20 6.72
N GLY A 236 -25.14 15.05 6.02
CA GLY A 236 -26.32 14.33 6.49
C GLY A 236 -27.28 15.18 7.33
N ILE A 237 -26.91 16.42 7.70
CA ILE A 237 -27.77 17.34 8.45
C ILE A 237 -28.16 18.54 7.57
N ASP A 238 -27.20 19.36 7.18
CA ASP A 238 -27.39 20.57 6.36
C ASP A 238 -26.46 20.62 5.13
N ASP A 239 -25.75 19.52 4.84
CA ASP A 239 -25.04 19.24 3.59
C ASP A 239 -25.32 17.80 3.13
N PRO A 240 -25.49 17.52 1.82
CA PRO A 240 -25.93 16.20 1.36
C PRO A 240 -24.83 15.13 1.50
N TYR A 241 -25.28 13.88 1.67
CA TYR A 241 -24.46 12.70 1.41
C TYR A 241 -25.06 11.96 0.22
N GLU A 242 -24.28 11.77 -0.82
CA GLU A 242 -24.71 11.08 -2.04
C GLU A 242 -24.17 9.64 -2.00
N PRO A 243 -24.98 8.63 -1.62
CA PRO A 243 -24.52 7.26 -1.53
C PRO A 243 -24.03 6.75 -2.90
N PRO A 244 -23.02 5.85 -2.94
CA PRO A 244 -22.59 5.21 -4.18
C PRO A 244 -23.75 4.48 -4.86
N LEU A 245 -23.75 4.48 -6.20
CA LEU A 245 -24.74 3.75 -6.98
C LEU A 245 -24.28 2.33 -7.33
N ASP A 246 -22.97 2.13 -7.45
CA ASP A 246 -22.33 0.88 -7.89
C ASP A 246 -20.98 0.72 -7.16
N ALA A 247 -21.06 0.50 -5.84
CA ALA A 247 -19.87 0.23 -5.02
C ALA A 247 -19.52 -1.27 -5.08
N GLU A 248 -18.23 -1.59 -5.15
CA GLU A 248 -17.75 -2.97 -5.13
C GLU A 248 -18.18 -3.72 -3.86
N ILE A 249 -18.24 -3.02 -2.72
CA ILE A 249 -18.60 -3.61 -1.43
C ILE A 249 -19.56 -2.68 -0.68
N VAL A 250 -20.67 -3.24 -0.20
CA VAL A 250 -21.61 -2.54 0.69
C VAL A 250 -21.60 -3.20 2.06
N LEU A 251 -21.26 -2.42 3.09
CA LEU A 251 -21.25 -2.83 4.49
C LEU A 251 -22.47 -2.23 5.19
N GLN A 252 -23.54 -3.01 5.25
CA GLN A 252 -24.82 -2.60 5.84
C GLN A 252 -24.80 -2.73 7.37
N CYS A 253 -25.46 -1.78 8.03
CA CYS A 253 -25.74 -1.87 9.46
C CYS A 253 -27.05 -1.15 9.78
N ASN A 254 -28.01 -1.89 10.31
CA ASN A 254 -29.36 -1.46 10.63
C ASN A 254 -29.53 -1.27 12.15
N THR A 255 -30.62 -0.61 12.56
CA THR A 255 -30.94 -0.42 13.98
C THR A 255 -31.09 -1.77 14.68
N GLY A 256 -30.15 -2.12 15.57
CA GLY A 256 -30.15 -3.38 16.33
C GLY A 256 -29.51 -4.57 15.62
N ASP A 257 -29.08 -4.41 14.36
CA ASP A 257 -28.40 -5.44 13.59
C ASP A 257 -27.23 -4.83 12.81
N CYS A 258 -26.06 -4.85 13.43
CA CYS A 258 -24.82 -4.38 12.85
C CYS A 258 -23.76 -5.45 13.06
N SER A 259 -23.21 -5.97 11.95
CA SER A 259 -22.02 -6.82 12.03
C SER A 259 -20.92 -6.11 12.80
N ASN A 260 -20.11 -6.86 13.53
CA ASN A 260 -19.00 -6.25 14.24
C ASN A 260 -17.97 -5.73 13.21
N PRO A 261 -17.10 -4.77 13.58
CA PRO A 261 -16.13 -4.20 12.64
C PRO A 261 -15.14 -5.20 12.05
N CYS A 262 -14.83 -6.29 12.77
CA CYS A 262 -13.96 -7.35 12.28
C CYS A 262 -14.64 -8.14 11.16
N ASP A 263 -15.91 -8.53 11.31
CA ASP A 263 -16.67 -9.23 10.26
C ASP A 263 -16.79 -8.36 9.00
N MET A 264 -16.99 -7.04 9.18
CA MET A 264 -17.02 -6.09 8.08
C MET A 264 -15.66 -6.00 7.37
N ALA A 265 -14.56 -5.95 8.12
CA ALA A 265 -13.21 -5.95 7.57
C ALA A 265 -12.88 -7.28 6.87
N GLU A 266 -13.37 -8.41 7.39
CA GLU A 266 -13.19 -9.72 6.80
C GLU A 266 -13.85 -9.82 5.41
N LYS A 267 -15.04 -9.23 5.23
CA LYS A 267 -15.68 -9.13 3.90
C LYS A 267 -14.78 -8.40 2.88
N VAL A 268 -14.15 -7.30 3.29
CA VAL A 268 -13.21 -6.56 2.42
C VAL A 268 -11.95 -7.38 2.15
N LEU A 269 -11.43 -8.07 3.16
CA LEU A 269 -10.28 -8.95 3.01
C LEU A 269 -10.54 -10.13 2.07
N SER A 270 -11.71 -10.77 2.17
CA SER A 270 -12.13 -11.84 1.26
C SER A 270 -12.25 -11.35 -0.18
N TYR A 271 -12.77 -10.13 -0.39
CA TYR A 271 -12.82 -9.52 -1.72
C TYR A 271 -11.40 -9.34 -2.29
N LEU A 272 -10.46 -8.80 -1.51
CA LEU A 272 -9.07 -8.62 -1.92
C LEU A 272 -8.38 -9.95 -2.27
N GLU A 273 -8.71 -11.03 -1.54
CA GLU A 273 -8.19 -12.36 -1.79
C GLU A 273 -8.73 -12.94 -3.10
N VAL A 274 -10.05 -12.85 -3.34
CA VAL A 274 -10.70 -13.33 -4.56
C VAL A 274 -10.22 -12.60 -5.80
N GLU A 275 -10.04 -11.28 -5.72
CA GLU A 275 -9.51 -10.47 -6.83
C GLU A 275 -7.98 -10.59 -7.01
N GLY A 276 -7.30 -11.33 -6.13
CA GLY A 276 -5.87 -11.63 -6.26
C GLY A 276 -4.97 -10.42 -5.99
N TYR A 277 -5.36 -9.55 -5.04
CA TYR A 277 -4.53 -8.44 -4.57
C TYR A 277 -3.50 -8.86 -3.53
N LEU A 278 -3.74 -9.96 -2.80
CA LEU A 278 -2.88 -10.40 -1.70
C LEU A 278 -1.67 -11.24 -2.16
N GLN A 279 -1.46 -11.38 -3.47
CA GLN A 279 -0.38 -12.16 -4.08
C GLN A 279 0.08 -11.47 -5.38
N ALA A 280 1.37 -11.57 -5.72
CA ALA A 280 1.97 -11.03 -6.95
C ALA A 280 2.97 -12.02 -7.58
#